data_AF-A0A2T7U605-F1
#
_entry.id   AF-A0A2T7U605-F1
#
_cell.length_a   1.000
_cell.length_b   1.000
_cell.length_c   1.000
_cell.angle_alpha   90.00
_cell.angle_beta   90.00
_cell.angle_gamma   90.00
#
_symmetry.space_group_name_H-M   'P 1'
#
loop_
_entity.id
_entity.type
_entity.pdbx_description
1 polymer ?
#
loop_
_entity_poly.entity_id
_entity_poly.type
_entity_poly.pdbx_seq_one_letter_code
_entity_poly.pdbx_strand_id
1 'polypeptide(L)'
;MRQIRMTLRDTAGAAMVEMAIVLPLVLLLTVGAIEIGLFLFQANAATKAAQLGARWAVVNQPVSTTLRTDLASIGWWVPDTIGESCEIVAGGCKPAPGTSYICKSGTVGCDFSQIIPQMQRAFPTLQASEVTVTYQTFDSSEYALGFVGRPGGPPVRVTVTICKRLQFTFLDGFIPAFINPPPPPECSGQPDGFYTPATTRLTSESFGPPGVGT
;
A
#
# COMPACT_ATOMS: atom_id res chain seq x y z
N MET A 1 -4.97 -84.58 7.94
CA MET A 1 -5.88 -83.41 7.97
C MET A 1 -5.28 -82.36 8.91
N ARG A 2 -4.67 -81.29 8.39
CA ARG A 2 -3.98 -80.26 9.20
C ARG A 2 -4.70 -78.93 9.00
N GLN A 3 -5.30 -78.41 10.06
CA GLN A 3 -6.18 -77.25 9.99
C GLN A 3 -5.40 -75.98 9.66
N ILE A 4 -5.71 -75.37 8.51
CA ILE A 4 -5.36 -73.99 8.18
C ILE A 4 -6.39 -73.12 8.91
N ARG A 5 -6.09 -72.75 10.17
CA ARG A 5 -6.94 -71.85 10.94
C ARG A 5 -6.61 -70.40 10.60
N MET A 6 -7.57 -69.75 9.95
CA MET A 6 -7.92 -68.32 9.97
C MET A 6 -6.83 -67.30 10.35
N THR A 7 -6.28 -66.65 9.33
CA THR A 7 -5.71 -65.29 9.40
C THR A 7 -6.67 -64.28 8.75
N LEU A 8 -7.98 -64.35 9.04
CA LEU A 8 -9.01 -63.56 8.34
C LEU A 8 -9.46 -62.29 9.08
N ARG A 9 -8.85 -61.97 10.23
CA ARG A 9 -9.18 -60.75 11.00
C ARG A 9 -7.99 -60.34 11.86
N ASP A 10 -6.93 -59.91 11.19
CA ASP A 10 -5.86 -59.18 11.87
C ASP A 10 -6.26 -57.70 11.94
N THR A 11 -6.50 -57.20 13.15
CA THR A 11 -6.78 -55.78 13.43
C THR A 11 -5.52 -55.03 13.87
N ALA A 12 -4.38 -55.72 13.97
CA ALA A 12 -3.10 -55.09 14.24
C ALA A 12 -2.73 -54.18 13.05
N GLY A 13 -2.75 -52.87 13.27
CA GLY A 13 -2.46 -51.87 12.24
C GLY A 13 -3.65 -51.00 11.81
N ALA A 14 -4.88 -51.30 12.26
CA ALA A 14 -6.04 -50.43 12.00
C ALA A 14 -5.80 -48.99 12.50
N ALA A 15 -5.25 -48.85 13.71
CA ALA A 15 -4.87 -47.55 14.27
C ALA A 15 -3.80 -46.80 13.45
N MET A 16 -2.90 -47.52 12.75
CA MET A 16 -1.91 -46.90 11.88
C MET A 16 -2.57 -46.31 10.62
N VAL A 17 -3.57 -47.01 10.06
CA VAL A 17 -4.32 -46.53 8.89
C VAL A 17 -5.20 -45.34 9.26
N GLU A 18 -5.85 -45.37 10.43
CA GLU A 18 -6.64 -44.24 10.92
C GLU A 18 -5.77 -42.99 11.12
N MET A 19 -4.60 -43.13 11.78
CA MET A 19 -3.67 -42.00 11.91
C MET A 19 -3.08 -41.55 10.59
N ALA A 20 -2.86 -42.44 9.62
CA ALA A 20 -2.37 -42.07 8.30
C ALA A 20 -3.33 -41.15 7.52
N ILE A 21 -4.63 -41.21 7.80
CA ILE A 21 -5.65 -40.34 7.17
C ILE A 21 -5.89 -39.08 8.00
N VAL A 22 -5.91 -39.19 9.33
CA VAL A 22 -6.17 -38.04 10.22
C VAL A 22 -4.98 -37.08 10.24
N LEU A 23 -3.75 -37.59 10.26
CA LEU A 23 -2.54 -36.77 10.33
C LEU A 23 -2.42 -35.74 9.19
N PRO A 24 -2.53 -36.09 7.89
CA PRO A 24 -2.44 -35.10 6.82
C PRO A 24 -3.58 -34.09 6.87
N LEU A 25 -4.79 -34.48 7.32
CA LEU A 25 -5.90 -33.55 7.49
C LEU A 25 -5.62 -32.52 8.59
N VAL A 26 -5.11 -32.97 9.74
CA VAL A 26 -4.73 -32.09 10.86
C VAL A 26 -3.57 -31.17 10.46
N LEU A 27 -2.57 -31.68 9.74
CA LEU A 27 -1.46 -30.87 9.23
C LEU A 27 -1.94 -29.81 8.22
N LEU A 28 -2.84 -30.18 7.32
CA LEU A 28 -3.41 -29.23 6.35
C LEU A 28 -4.15 -28.10 7.05
N LEU A 29 -4.99 -28.42 8.02
CA LEU A 29 -5.75 -27.41 8.76
C LEU A 29 -4.85 -26.52 9.62
N THR A 30 -3.85 -27.08 10.28
CA THR A 30 -2.93 -26.31 11.14
C THR A 30 -2.00 -25.40 10.33
N VAL A 31 -1.36 -25.92 9.28
CA VAL A 31 -0.47 -25.11 8.42
C VAL A 31 -1.28 -24.09 7.62
N GLY A 32 -2.45 -24.49 7.09
CA GLY A 32 -3.36 -23.55 6.42
C GLY A 32 -3.81 -22.41 7.33
N ALA A 33 -4.15 -22.70 8.59
CA ALA A 33 -4.50 -21.67 9.57
C ALA A 33 -3.31 -20.73 9.87
N ILE A 34 -2.08 -21.24 9.93
CA ILE A 34 -0.88 -20.43 10.12
C ILE A 34 -0.67 -19.48 8.92
N GLU A 35 -0.78 -19.98 7.68
CA GLU A 35 -0.61 -19.14 6.49
C GLU A 35 -1.68 -18.03 6.41
N ILE A 36 -2.94 -18.34 6.74
CA ILE A 36 -4.02 -17.34 6.80
C ILE A 36 -3.78 -16.34 7.94
N GLY A 37 -3.28 -16.78 9.09
CA GLY A 37 -2.89 -15.89 10.18
C GLY A 37 -1.79 -14.91 9.78
N LEU A 38 -0.77 -15.40 9.06
CA LEU A 38 0.30 -14.57 8.51
C LEU A 38 -0.20 -13.60 7.44
N PHE A 39 -1.19 -14.00 6.64
CA PHE A 39 -1.86 -13.11 5.68
C PHE A 39 -2.54 -11.93 6.40
N LEU A 40 -3.35 -12.21 7.42
CA LEU A 40 -4.03 -11.16 8.20
C LEU A 40 -3.03 -10.24 8.92
N PHE A 41 -1.93 -10.80 9.41
CA PHE A 41 -0.86 -10.00 10.01
C PHE A 41 -0.23 -9.04 9.00
N GLN A 42 0.11 -9.51 7.79
CA GLN A 42 0.67 -8.68 6.72
C GLN A 42 -0.31 -7.60 6.24
N ALA A 43 -1.61 -7.91 6.16
CA ALA A 43 -2.63 -6.93 5.79
C ALA A 43 -2.67 -5.76 6.80
N ASN A 44 -2.61 -6.06 8.10
CA ASN A 44 -2.54 -5.04 9.16
C ASN A 44 -1.21 -4.29 9.18
N ALA A 45 -0.10 -4.96 8.88
CA ALA A 45 1.21 -4.31 8.74
C ALA A 45 1.21 -3.31 7.57
N ALA A 46 0.59 -3.68 6.44
CA ALA A 46 0.47 -2.84 5.25
C ALA A 46 -0.37 -1.57 5.53
N THR A 47 -1.51 -1.68 6.22
CA THR A 47 -2.32 -0.51 6.58
C THR A 47 -1.56 0.46 7.47
N LYS A 48 -0.82 -0.06 8.46
CA LYS A 48 0.02 0.77 9.34
C LYS A 48 1.20 1.41 8.60
N ALA A 49 1.82 0.68 7.67
CA ALA A 49 2.87 1.22 6.81
C ALA A 49 2.34 2.34 5.88
N ALA A 50 1.15 2.18 5.30
CA ALA A 50 0.51 3.20 4.49
C ALA A 50 0.23 4.48 5.30
N GLN A 51 -0.23 4.35 6.54
CA GLN A 51 -0.43 5.49 7.45
C GLN A 51 0.88 6.22 7.77
N LEU A 52 1.95 5.48 8.08
CA LEU A 52 3.26 6.08 8.32
C LEU A 52 3.80 6.80 7.08
N GLY A 53 3.68 6.17 5.91
CA GLY A 53 4.08 6.76 4.63
C GLY A 53 3.30 8.05 4.32
N ALA A 54 1.97 8.02 4.52
CA ALA A 54 1.13 9.20 4.28
C ALA A 54 1.51 10.35 5.23
N ARG A 55 1.70 10.08 6.53
CA ARG A 55 2.12 11.11 7.50
C ARG A 55 3.47 11.70 7.15
N TRP A 56 4.43 10.85 6.79
CA TRP A 56 5.76 11.30 6.40
C TRP A 56 5.71 12.15 5.13
N ALA A 57 4.98 11.71 4.11
CA ALA A 57 4.87 12.41 2.81
C ALA A 57 4.13 13.75 2.88
N VAL A 58 3.30 13.97 3.91
CA VAL A 58 2.63 15.26 4.12
C VAL A 58 3.57 16.32 4.69
N VAL A 59 4.49 15.94 5.58
CA VAL A 59 5.32 16.90 6.34
C VAL A 59 6.72 17.08 5.76
N ASN A 60 7.20 16.13 4.97
CA ASN A 60 8.52 16.18 4.35
C ASN A 60 8.45 16.65 2.90
N GLN A 61 9.62 16.87 2.30
CA GLN A 61 9.72 17.14 0.87
C GLN A 61 9.04 16.01 0.06
N PRO A 62 8.27 16.35 -0.98
CA PRO A 62 7.53 15.36 -1.73
C PRO A 62 8.48 14.41 -2.46
N VAL A 63 8.04 13.15 -2.57
CA VAL A 63 8.72 12.08 -3.32
C VAL A 63 8.89 12.44 -4.80
N SER A 64 7.95 13.22 -5.34
CA SER A 64 8.00 13.73 -6.71
C SER A 64 8.88 14.97 -6.79
N THR A 65 9.97 14.89 -7.56
CA THR A 65 10.87 16.01 -7.80
C THR A 65 10.20 17.13 -8.60
N THR A 66 9.26 16.81 -9.48
CA THR A 66 8.47 17.80 -10.23
C THR A 66 7.52 18.56 -9.31
N LEU A 67 6.84 17.86 -8.41
CA LEU A 67 6.04 18.53 -7.37
C LEU A 67 6.95 19.37 -6.46
N ARG A 68 8.13 18.87 -6.09
CA ARG A 68 9.10 19.62 -5.29
C ARG A 68 9.50 20.93 -5.97
N THR A 69 9.79 20.91 -7.28
CA THR A 69 10.12 22.13 -8.03
C THR A 69 8.93 23.07 -8.13
N ASP A 70 7.72 22.54 -8.32
CA ASP A 70 6.51 23.34 -8.41
C ASP A 70 6.16 24.03 -7.07
N LEU A 71 6.30 23.32 -5.94
CA LEU A 71 6.09 23.90 -4.60
C LEU A 71 7.22 24.84 -4.17
N ALA A 72 8.46 24.60 -4.63
CA ALA A 72 9.62 25.46 -4.36
C ALA A 72 9.65 26.72 -5.23
N SER A 73 8.93 26.71 -6.36
CA SER A 73 8.63 27.94 -7.08
C SER A 73 7.71 28.77 -6.20
N ILE A 74 8.33 29.64 -5.39
CA ILE A 74 7.71 30.57 -4.44
C ILE A 74 6.43 31.07 -5.10
N GLY A 75 5.28 30.63 -4.58
CA GLY A 75 3.99 30.63 -5.28
C GLY A 75 3.85 31.90 -6.10
N TRP A 76 3.87 31.73 -7.43
CA TRP A 76 4.15 32.79 -8.41
C TRP A 76 3.72 34.14 -7.87
N TRP A 77 4.70 34.98 -7.56
CA TRP A 77 4.46 36.37 -7.17
C TRP A 77 3.87 37.08 -8.39
N VAL A 78 2.56 36.96 -8.54
CA VAL A 78 1.77 37.76 -9.45
C VAL A 78 1.46 39.05 -8.67
N PRO A 79 1.98 40.22 -9.09
CA PRO A 79 1.71 41.48 -8.43
C PRO A 79 0.20 41.71 -8.32
N ASP A 80 -0.23 42.32 -7.21
CA ASP A 80 -1.63 42.71 -6.93
C ASP A 80 -2.65 41.58 -6.74
N THR A 81 -2.24 40.30 -6.75
CA THR A 81 -3.17 39.16 -6.53
C THR A 81 -2.82 38.32 -5.29
N ILE A 82 -1.96 38.83 -4.40
CA ILE A 82 -1.58 38.12 -3.16
C ILE A 82 -2.80 37.92 -2.28
N GLY A 83 -3.02 36.69 -1.81
CA GLY A 83 -4.19 36.34 -0.99
C GLY A 83 -5.45 36.00 -1.80
N GLU A 84 -5.44 36.17 -3.12
CA GLU A 84 -6.53 35.69 -3.99
C GLU A 84 -6.50 34.17 -4.14
N SER A 85 -7.67 33.60 -4.47
CA SER A 85 -7.81 32.16 -4.69
C SER A 85 -6.99 31.72 -5.90
N CYS A 86 -6.27 30.60 -5.74
CA CYS A 86 -5.53 29.94 -6.80
C CYS A 86 -6.39 29.50 -8.00
N GLU A 87 -7.71 29.37 -7.83
CA GLU A 87 -8.64 29.00 -8.89
C GLU A 87 -8.96 30.20 -9.81
N ILE A 88 -9.09 31.39 -9.22
CA ILE A 88 -9.47 32.61 -9.94
C ILE A 88 -8.28 33.15 -10.72
N VAL A 89 -7.07 33.08 -10.15
CA VAL A 89 -5.85 33.59 -10.77
C VAL A 89 -5.26 32.54 -11.69
N ALA A 90 -5.50 32.64 -12.99
CA ALA A 90 -4.92 31.77 -14.00
C ALA A 90 -3.39 31.80 -13.93
N GLY A 91 -2.77 30.68 -13.52
CA GLY A 91 -1.32 30.59 -13.32
C GLY A 91 -0.81 31.17 -12.00
N GLY A 92 -1.69 31.68 -11.12
CA GLY A 92 -1.30 32.27 -9.83
C GLY A 92 -0.73 31.26 -8.83
N CYS A 93 -0.98 29.96 -9.02
CA CYS A 93 -0.45 28.90 -8.17
C CYS A 93 0.20 27.77 -8.95
N LYS A 94 1.30 27.26 -8.39
CA LYS A 94 2.00 26.06 -8.82
C LYS A 94 2.11 25.10 -7.63
N PRO A 95 1.77 23.81 -7.79
CA PRO A 95 1.02 23.22 -8.91
C PRO A 95 -0.37 23.85 -9.13
N ALA A 96 -0.88 23.79 -10.37
CA ALA A 96 -2.22 24.31 -10.69
C ALA A 96 -3.33 23.41 -10.08
N PRO A 97 -4.52 23.95 -9.77
CA PRO A 97 -5.65 23.13 -9.33
C PRO A 97 -5.95 21.97 -10.30
N GLY A 98 -6.37 20.82 -9.76
CA GLY A 98 -6.65 19.60 -10.51
C GLY A 98 -5.40 18.84 -11.02
N THR A 99 -4.19 19.35 -10.77
CA THR A 99 -2.95 18.64 -11.13
C THR A 99 -2.69 17.45 -10.19
N SER A 100 -2.37 16.30 -10.79
CA SER A 100 -2.03 15.06 -10.08
C SER A 100 -0.62 14.59 -10.44
N TYR A 101 0.19 14.31 -9.41
CA TYR A 101 1.53 13.76 -9.52
C TYR A 101 1.52 12.33 -8.98
N ILE A 102 1.75 11.35 -9.84
CA ILE A 102 1.75 9.93 -9.46
C ILE A 102 3.19 9.44 -9.49
N CYS A 103 3.69 8.99 -8.33
CA CYS A 103 5.00 8.39 -8.20
C CYS A 103 4.92 6.89 -7.96
N LYS A 104 5.65 6.14 -8.78
CA LYS A 104 5.90 4.70 -8.66
C LYS A 104 7.40 4.47 -8.74
N SER A 105 7.87 3.34 -8.20
CA SER A 105 9.28 2.95 -8.36
C SER A 105 9.65 2.85 -9.84
N GLY A 106 10.83 3.36 -10.20
CA GLY A 106 11.31 3.40 -11.58
C GLY A 106 10.75 4.53 -12.44
N THR A 107 9.79 5.31 -11.94
CA THR A 107 9.36 6.55 -12.60
C THR A 107 10.44 7.63 -12.42
N VAL A 108 10.87 8.24 -13.52
CA VAL A 108 11.85 9.34 -13.51
C VAL A 108 11.32 10.49 -12.65
N GLY A 109 12.16 11.00 -11.74
CA GLY A 109 11.77 12.09 -10.84
C GLY A 109 10.96 11.65 -9.61
N CYS A 110 10.93 10.35 -9.28
CA CYS A 110 10.35 9.84 -8.04
C CYS A 110 11.43 9.21 -7.15
N ASP A 111 11.66 9.79 -5.97
CA ASP A 111 12.66 9.33 -5.01
C ASP A 111 12.03 8.76 -3.74
N PHE A 112 12.07 7.43 -3.64
CA PHE A 112 11.52 6.67 -2.52
C PHE A 112 12.53 6.40 -1.39
N SER A 113 13.78 6.88 -1.50
CA SER A 113 14.87 6.56 -0.58
C SER A 113 14.58 6.95 0.87
N GLN A 114 13.85 8.05 1.08
CA GLN A 114 13.56 8.58 2.41
C GLN A 114 12.26 8.04 3.02
N ILE A 115 11.25 7.75 2.18
CA ILE A 115 9.92 7.31 2.66
C ILE A 115 9.87 5.81 2.99
N ILE A 116 10.54 4.97 2.20
CA ILE A 116 10.49 3.51 2.36
C ILE A 116 11.03 3.04 3.71
N PRO A 117 12.18 3.55 4.22
CA PRO A 117 12.66 3.19 5.55
C PRO A 117 11.65 3.50 6.67
N GLN A 118 10.81 4.52 6.50
CA GLN A 118 9.77 4.87 7.49
C GLN A 118 8.60 3.90 7.44
N MET A 119 8.18 3.51 6.24
CA MET A 119 7.13 2.50 6.04
C MET A 119 7.59 1.11 6.51
N GLN A 120 8.86 0.79 6.30
CA GLN A 120 9.48 -0.48 6.70
C GLN A 120 9.53 -0.68 8.22
N ARG A 121 9.37 0.37 9.03
CA ARG A 121 9.20 0.25 10.49
C ARG A 121 7.95 -0.54 10.87
N ALA A 122 6.89 -0.44 10.08
CA ALA A 122 5.66 -1.21 10.27
C ALA A 122 5.63 -2.46 9.40
N PHE A 123 6.20 -2.41 8.20
CA PHE A 123 6.20 -3.55 7.27
C PHE A 123 7.60 -3.79 6.65
N PRO A 124 8.48 -4.55 7.31
CA PRO A 124 9.89 -4.67 6.91
C PRO A 124 10.14 -5.27 5.52
N THR A 125 9.25 -6.15 5.04
CA THR A 125 9.40 -6.81 3.74
C THR A 125 8.89 -5.96 2.58
N LEU A 126 8.40 -4.74 2.84
CA LEU A 126 7.87 -3.83 1.83
C LEU A 126 8.98 -3.34 0.90
N GLN A 127 8.71 -3.39 -0.40
CA GLN A 127 9.59 -2.87 -1.45
C GLN A 127 9.03 -1.58 -2.06
N ALA A 128 9.91 -0.73 -2.61
CA ALA A 128 9.49 0.51 -3.27
C ALA A 128 8.59 0.25 -4.50
N SER A 129 8.78 -0.87 -5.20
CA SER A 129 7.96 -1.31 -6.33
C SER A 129 6.51 -1.60 -5.96
N GLU A 130 6.24 -1.90 -4.70
CA GLU A 130 4.91 -2.23 -4.18
C GLU A 130 4.15 -0.98 -3.68
N VAL A 131 4.76 0.20 -3.76
CA VAL A 131 4.20 1.46 -3.24
C VAL A 131 3.96 2.45 -4.37
N THR A 132 2.77 3.05 -4.38
CA THR A 132 2.41 4.19 -5.22
C THR A 132 2.05 5.36 -4.33
N VAL A 133 2.67 6.52 -4.57
CA VAL A 133 2.36 7.76 -3.87
C VAL A 133 1.79 8.76 -4.86
N THR A 134 0.57 9.20 -4.62
CA THR A 134 -0.13 10.16 -5.46
C THR A 134 -0.34 11.45 -4.68
N TYR A 135 0.11 12.56 -5.24
CA TYR A 135 -0.15 13.91 -4.76
C TYR A 135 -1.16 14.56 -5.69
N GLN A 136 -2.29 14.97 -5.16
CA GLN A 136 -3.34 15.66 -5.90
C GLN A 136 -3.55 17.03 -5.31
N THR A 137 -3.51 18.05 -6.15
CA THR A 137 -4.05 19.36 -5.78
C THR A 137 -5.58 19.26 -5.72
N PHE A 138 -6.21 20.20 -5.02
CA PHE A 138 -7.66 20.33 -5.00
C PHE A 138 -8.19 20.52 -6.42
N ASP A 139 -9.35 19.94 -6.70
CA ASP A 139 -10.09 20.20 -7.92
C ASP A 139 -10.80 21.56 -7.80
N SER A 140 -10.93 22.30 -8.91
CA SER A 140 -11.72 23.53 -8.99
C SER A 140 -13.20 23.31 -8.63
N SER A 141 -13.67 22.07 -8.66
CA SER A 141 -15.09 21.73 -8.40
C SER A 141 -15.44 21.53 -6.91
N GLU A 142 -14.46 21.36 -6.01
CA GLU A 142 -14.68 20.90 -4.62
C GLU A 142 -14.20 21.91 -3.55
N TYR A 143 -14.26 23.22 -3.80
CA TYR A 143 -13.69 24.32 -2.98
C TYR A 143 -12.18 24.50 -3.22
N ALA A 144 -11.83 25.66 -3.82
CA ALA A 144 -10.45 26.07 -4.07
C ALA A 144 -9.70 26.42 -2.79
N LEU A 145 -9.09 25.41 -2.19
CA LEU A 145 -8.27 25.56 -0.99
C LEU A 145 -6.86 25.99 -1.40
N GLY A 146 -6.59 27.29 -1.39
CA GLY A 146 -5.25 27.80 -1.65
C GLY A 146 -5.28 29.25 -2.10
N PHE A 147 -4.28 30.01 -1.67
CA PHE A 147 -4.14 31.42 -2.02
C PHE A 147 -2.75 31.72 -2.58
N VAL A 148 -2.70 32.68 -3.50
CA VAL A 148 -1.44 33.16 -4.09
C VAL A 148 -0.55 33.74 -3.00
N GLY A 149 0.75 33.43 -3.06
CA GLY A 149 1.75 33.90 -2.09
C GLY A 149 1.90 33.04 -0.83
N ARG A 150 1.20 31.90 -0.72
CA ARG A 150 1.43 30.93 0.37
C ARG A 150 2.84 30.31 0.27
N PRO A 151 3.68 30.39 1.32
CA PRO A 151 4.96 29.67 1.34
C PRO A 151 4.74 28.16 1.21
N GLY A 152 5.46 27.53 0.28
CA GLY A 152 5.34 26.10 -0.01
C GLY A 152 4.16 25.72 -0.91
N GLY A 153 3.47 26.70 -1.53
CA GLY A 153 2.43 26.45 -2.52
C GLY A 153 1.06 26.05 -1.93
N PRO A 154 0.08 25.69 -2.78
CA PRO A 154 -1.23 25.24 -2.34
C PRO A 154 -1.17 23.91 -1.56
N PRO A 155 -2.13 23.64 -0.66
CA PRO A 155 -2.24 22.34 -0.03
C PRO A 155 -2.46 21.23 -1.06
N VAL A 156 -1.78 20.11 -0.85
CA VAL A 156 -1.92 18.86 -1.60
C VAL A 156 -2.55 17.77 -0.75
N ARG A 157 -3.38 16.95 -1.39
CA ARG A 157 -3.90 15.67 -0.88
C ARG A 157 -2.91 14.56 -1.24
N VAL A 158 -2.40 13.89 -0.22
CA VAL A 158 -1.48 12.77 -0.37
C VAL A 158 -2.23 11.46 -0.22
N THR A 159 -2.13 10.59 -1.21
CA THR A 159 -2.64 9.23 -1.19
C THR A 159 -1.48 8.27 -1.31
N VAL A 160 -1.28 7.44 -0.29
CA VAL A 160 -0.30 6.35 -0.32
C VAL A 160 -1.05 5.04 -0.48
N THR A 161 -0.72 4.31 -1.54
CA THR A 161 -1.30 3.00 -1.85
C THR A 161 -0.19 1.96 -1.87
N ILE A 162 -0.41 0.86 -1.16
CA ILE A 162 0.45 -0.31 -1.15
C ILE A 162 -0.29 -1.44 -1.84
N CYS A 163 0.41 -2.10 -2.76
CA CYS A 163 -0.04 -3.30 -3.44
C CYS A 163 1.07 -4.35 -3.41
N LYS A 164 1.02 -5.23 -2.41
CA LYS A 164 1.94 -6.36 -2.28
C LYS A 164 1.21 -7.67 -2.56
N ARG A 165 1.78 -8.48 -3.46
CA ARG A 165 1.29 -9.83 -3.75
C ARG A 165 1.71 -10.79 -2.65
N LEU A 166 0.78 -11.64 -2.23
CA LEU A 166 1.08 -12.77 -1.35
C LEU A 166 1.19 -14.05 -2.16
N GLN A 167 2.08 -14.93 -1.71
CA GLN A 167 2.26 -16.26 -2.24
C GLN A 167 2.04 -17.24 -1.08
N PHE A 168 1.12 -18.19 -1.24
CA PHE A 168 0.88 -19.21 -0.24
C PHE A 168 1.77 -20.40 -0.57
N THR A 169 2.76 -20.70 0.27
CA THR A 169 3.74 -21.73 -0.12
C THR A 169 3.17 -23.14 0.05
N PHE A 170 2.39 -23.36 1.10
CA PHE A 170 1.79 -24.65 1.41
C PHE A 170 0.43 -24.83 0.73
N LEU A 171 -0.47 -23.84 0.83
CA LEU A 171 -1.81 -23.95 0.24
C LEU A 171 -1.78 -23.99 -1.29
N ASP A 172 -0.89 -23.26 -1.97
CA ASP A 172 -0.82 -23.29 -3.45
C ASP A 172 -0.38 -24.68 -3.96
N GLY A 173 0.44 -25.41 -3.20
CA GLY A 173 0.88 -26.76 -3.56
C GLY A 173 -0.17 -27.84 -3.33
N PHE A 174 -1.06 -27.65 -2.34
CA PHE A 174 -2.10 -28.62 -2.00
C PHE A 174 -3.42 -28.36 -2.75
N ILE A 175 -3.68 -27.11 -3.13
CA ILE A 175 -4.89 -26.68 -3.85
C ILE A 175 -4.50 -25.80 -5.05
N PRO A 176 -3.92 -26.38 -6.12
CA PRO A 176 -3.29 -25.61 -7.21
C PRO A 176 -4.27 -24.88 -8.16
N ALA A 177 -5.59 -25.08 -8.04
CA ALA A 177 -6.52 -24.82 -9.14
C ALA A 177 -7.61 -23.75 -8.91
N PHE A 178 -7.75 -23.12 -7.73
CA PHE A 178 -9.02 -22.41 -7.45
C PHE A 178 -8.98 -21.00 -6.86
N ILE A 179 -7.83 -20.35 -6.65
CA ILE A 179 -7.85 -19.09 -5.91
C ILE A 179 -6.83 -18.05 -6.40
N ASN A 180 -6.92 -17.65 -7.68
CA ASN A 180 -6.35 -16.38 -8.12
C ASN A 180 -7.51 -15.41 -8.36
N PRO A 181 -7.98 -14.70 -7.32
CA PRO A 181 -9.01 -13.70 -7.50
C PRO A 181 -8.47 -12.57 -8.39
N PRO A 182 -9.35 -11.88 -9.12
CA PRO A 182 -8.96 -10.64 -9.78
C PRO A 182 -8.40 -9.66 -8.73
N PRO A 183 -7.37 -8.88 -9.08
CA PRO A 183 -6.76 -7.94 -8.16
C PRO A 183 -7.80 -6.90 -7.69
N PRO A 184 -7.70 -6.43 -6.44
CA PRO A 184 -8.56 -5.36 -5.96
C PRO A 184 -8.26 -4.05 -6.72
N PRO A 185 -9.17 -3.06 -6.73
CA PRO A 185 -9.03 -1.84 -7.53
C PRO A 185 -7.74 -1.06 -7.27
N GLU A 186 -7.25 -1.07 -6.02
CA GLU A 186 -6.00 -0.43 -5.60
C GLU A 186 -4.75 -1.05 -6.26
N CYS A 187 -4.89 -2.29 -6.72
CA CYS A 187 -3.87 -3.10 -7.39
C CYS A 187 -4.13 -3.24 -8.90
N SER A 188 -4.91 -2.32 -9.49
CA SER A 188 -5.21 -2.37 -10.92
C SER A 188 -3.94 -2.50 -11.79
N GLY A 189 -3.96 -3.47 -12.72
CA GLY A 189 -2.82 -3.79 -13.59
C GLY A 189 -1.83 -4.82 -13.05
N GLN A 190 -2.06 -5.37 -11.85
CA GLN A 190 -1.33 -6.53 -11.33
C GLN A 190 -1.94 -7.85 -11.86
N PRO A 191 -1.17 -8.96 -11.92
CA PRO A 191 -1.71 -10.27 -12.30
C PRO A 191 -2.74 -10.78 -11.26
N ASP A 192 -3.56 -11.75 -11.63
CA ASP A 192 -4.51 -12.35 -10.66
C ASP A 192 -3.77 -13.00 -9.48
N GLY A 193 -4.35 -12.89 -8.29
CA GLY A 193 -3.75 -13.39 -7.06
C GLY A 193 -4.22 -12.65 -5.81
N PHE A 194 -3.69 -13.07 -4.66
CA PHE A 194 -3.95 -12.42 -3.39
C PHE A 194 -3.04 -11.23 -3.15
N TYR A 195 -3.62 -10.15 -2.67
CA TYR A 195 -2.92 -8.89 -2.40
C TYR A 195 -3.28 -8.38 -1.01
N THR A 196 -2.37 -7.62 -0.40
CA THR A 196 -2.68 -6.75 0.76
C THR A 196 -2.89 -5.31 0.29
N PRO A 197 -4.08 -4.92 -0.21
CA PRO A 197 -4.32 -3.54 -0.57
C PRO A 197 -4.36 -2.70 0.71
N ALA A 198 -3.57 -1.64 0.76
CA ALA A 198 -3.66 -0.65 1.81
C ALA A 198 -3.57 0.74 1.21
N THR A 199 -4.61 1.54 1.41
CA THR A 199 -4.65 2.93 0.96
C THR A 199 -4.90 3.85 2.14
N THR A 200 -4.05 4.86 2.31
CA THR A 200 -4.27 5.94 3.28
C THR A 200 -4.22 7.28 2.57
N ARG A 201 -5.18 8.14 2.92
CA ARG A 201 -5.30 9.50 2.37
C ARG A 201 -5.19 10.51 3.49
N LEU A 202 -4.35 11.53 3.30
CA LEU A 202 -4.19 12.66 4.21
C LEU A 202 -4.09 13.96 3.41
N THR A 203 -4.62 15.05 3.95
CA THR A 203 -4.47 16.38 3.36
C THR A 203 -3.45 17.20 4.13
N SER A 204 -2.63 17.96 3.42
CA SER A 204 -1.56 18.79 4.02
C SER A 204 -2.07 20.08 4.66
N GLU A 205 -3.36 20.39 4.53
CA GLU A 205 -4.02 21.53 5.20
C GLU A 205 -4.25 21.32 6.70
N SER A 206 -4.19 20.06 7.18
CA SER A 206 -4.55 19.68 8.55
C SER A 206 -3.42 19.90 9.58
N PHE A 207 -2.21 20.27 9.16
CA PHE A 207 -1.06 20.42 10.07
C PHE A 207 -0.34 21.74 9.79
N GLY A 208 -0.07 22.50 10.86
CA GLY A 208 0.54 23.82 10.83
C GLY A 208 1.89 23.87 10.10
N PRO A 209 2.41 25.09 9.85
CA PRO A 209 3.54 25.32 8.96
C PRO A 209 4.73 24.40 9.29
N PRO A 210 5.45 23.90 8.27
CA PRO A 210 6.61 23.03 8.48
C PRO A 210 7.59 23.75 9.40
N GLY A 211 7.86 23.16 10.56
CA GLY A 211 8.92 23.62 11.44
C GLY A 211 10.21 23.63 10.63
N VAL A 212 10.75 24.82 10.41
CA VAL A 212 12.02 25.01 9.72
C VAL A 212 13.08 24.38 10.60
N GLY A 213 13.51 23.17 10.25
CA GLY A 213 14.61 22.48 10.91
C GLY A 213 15.91 23.20 10.57
N THR A 214 16.35 24.09 11.46
CA THR A 214 17.74 24.53 11.59
C THR A 214 18.57 23.46 12.27
#